data_AF-A0A8T5T8B7-F1
#
_entry.id   AF-A0A8T5T8B7-F1
#
_cell.length_a   1.000
_cell.length_b   1.000
_cell.length_c   1.000
_cell.angle_alpha   90.00
_cell.angle_beta   90.00
_cell.angle_gamma   90.00
#
_symmetry.space_group_name_H-M   'P 1'
#
loop_
_entity.id
_entity.type
_entity.pdbx_description
1 polymer ?
#
loop_
_entity_poly.entity_id
_entity_poly.type
_entity_poly.pdbx_seq_one_letter_code
_entity_poly.pdbx_strand_id
1 'polypeptide(L)'
;MSISISKNTTHNFVYAPKIEVNLRYENFSRHFTRYDLELRELETQSREFQKLAVRLFSEGHLSISKNILQRREKILGRMDEVRDILIKQSLV
;
A
#
# COMPACT_ATOMS: atom_id res chain seq x y z
N MET A 1 -42.31 34.63 -17.80
CA MET A 1 -41.53 33.94 -18.85
C MET A 1 -40.36 33.22 -18.18
N SER A 2 -40.33 31.92 -18.42
CA SER A 2 -39.22 30.95 -18.49
C SER A 2 -37.95 31.15 -17.65
N ILE A 3 -37.75 30.20 -16.73
CA ILE A 3 -36.47 29.85 -16.11
C ILE A 3 -35.64 29.07 -17.14
N SER A 4 -34.35 29.40 -17.27
CA SER A 4 -33.34 28.56 -17.92
C SER A 4 -32.08 28.53 -17.07
N ILE A 5 -31.72 27.35 -16.56
CA ILE A 5 -30.50 27.07 -15.79
C ILE A 5 -29.46 26.47 -16.75
N SER A 6 -28.20 26.92 -16.69
CA SER A 6 -27.03 26.04 -16.83
C SER A 6 -25.70 26.73 -16.49
N LYS A 7 -25.17 26.35 -15.32
CA LYS A 7 -23.78 26.01 -14.97
C LYS A 7 -22.63 26.77 -15.67
N ASN A 8 -21.78 27.46 -14.90
CA ASN A 8 -20.45 26.90 -14.60
C ASN A 8 -19.79 27.65 -13.42
N THR A 9 -19.24 26.88 -12.50
CA THR A 9 -18.70 27.33 -11.22
C THR A 9 -17.23 27.71 -11.39
N THR A 10 -16.89 29.00 -11.30
CA THR A 10 -15.49 29.43 -11.23
C THR A 10 -15.23 29.98 -9.84
N HIS A 11 -14.79 29.13 -8.92
CA HIS A 11 -14.26 29.60 -7.64
C HIS A 11 -12.84 30.14 -7.87
N ASN A 12 -12.71 31.46 -7.66
CA ASN A 12 -11.46 32.20 -7.62
C ASN A 12 -10.53 31.62 -6.53
N PHE A 13 -9.43 31.00 -6.94
CA PHE A 13 -8.30 30.74 -6.06
C PHE A 13 -7.46 32.01 -5.96
N VAL A 14 -7.63 32.72 -4.85
CA VAL A 14 -6.75 33.82 -4.45
C VAL A 14 -5.41 33.23 -4.01
N TYR A 15 -4.34 33.78 -4.58
CA TYR A 15 -2.95 33.44 -4.32
C TYR A 15 -2.60 33.39 -2.82
N ALA A 16 -2.05 32.26 -2.38
CA ALA A 16 -1.19 32.19 -1.19
C ALA A 16 0.27 31.95 -1.65
N PRO A 17 1.27 32.50 -0.95
CA PRO A 17 2.60 32.79 -1.49
C PRO A 17 3.51 31.56 -1.56
N LYS A 18 4.47 31.58 -2.50
CA LYS A 18 5.55 30.61 -2.68
C LYS A 18 6.27 30.34 -1.36
N ILE A 19 6.24 29.10 -0.89
CA ILE A 19 7.22 28.57 0.07
C ILE A 19 7.92 27.41 -0.65
N GLU A 20 9.20 27.61 -0.97
CA GLU A 20 10.10 26.55 -1.42
C GLU A 20 10.26 25.51 -0.29
N VAL A 21 9.36 24.53 -0.24
CA VAL A 21 9.50 23.35 0.63
C VAL A 21 9.15 22.07 -0.12
N ASN A 22 9.32 22.03 -1.44
CA ASN A 22 8.52 21.07 -2.23
C ASN A 22 9.30 20.05 -3.07
N LEU A 23 10.44 19.57 -2.57
CA LEU A 23 11.09 18.37 -3.15
C LEU A 23 11.39 17.30 -2.10
N ARG A 24 11.81 17.67 -0.89
CA ARG A 24 12.04 16.68 0.19
C ARG A 24 10.73 16.09 0.74
N TYR A 25 9.71 16.91 0.99
CA TYR A 25 8.43 16.44 1.51
C TYR A 25 7.61 15.64 0.48
N GLU A 26 7.60 16.06 -0.80
CA GLU A 26 6.93 15.27 -1.85
C GLU A 26 7.61 13.91 -2.06
N ASN A 27 8.94 13.85 -2.04
CA ASN A 27 9.66 12.60 -2.13
C ASN A 27 9.42 11.72 -0.90
N PHE A 28 9.50 12.29 0.31
CA PHE A 28 9.24 11.56 1.56
C PHE A 28 7.81 10.99 1.60
N SER A 29 6.82 11.81 1.26
CA SER A 29 5.40 11.40 1.19
C SER A 29 5.15 10.31 0.13
N ARG A 30 5.78 10.43 -1.06
CA ARG A 30 5.66 9.42 -2.13
C ARG A 30 6.33 8.10 -1.75
N HIS A 31 7.48 8.13 -1.10
CA HIS A 31 8.17 6.93 -0.64
C HIS A 31 7.41 6.22 0.48
N PHE A 32 6.92 6.97 1.47
CA PHE A 32 6.10 6.44 2.55
C PHE A 32 4.85 5.73 2.00
N THR A 33 4.14 6.39 1.07
CA THR A 33 2.94 5.83 0.41
C THR A 33 3.25 4.55 -0.38
N ARG A 34 4.42 4.47 -1.03
CA ARG A 34 4.82 3.28 -1.79
C ARG A 34 5.09 2.08 -0.89
N TYR A 35 5.82 2.27 0.20
CA TYR A 35 6.13 1.18 1.13
C TYR A 35 4.89 0.72 1.91
N ASP A 36 3.97 1.64 2.24
CA ASP A 36 2.68 1.28 2.83
C ASP A 36 1.82 0.43 1.87
N LEU A 37 1.80 0.78 0.58
CA LEU A 37 1.09 0.00 -0.43
C LEU A 37 1.71 -1.38 -0.59
N GLU A 38 3.05 -1.46 -0.70
CA GLU A 38 3.78 -2.73 -0.77
C GLU A 38 3.47 -3.60 0.46
N LEU A 39 3.44 -3.02 1.67
CA LEU A 39 3.11 -3.77 2.89
C LEU A 39 1.69 -4.35 2.84
N ARG A 40 0.69 -3.57 2.39
CA ARG A 40 -0.70 -4.05 2.25
C ARG A 40 -0.83 -5.16 1.21
N GLU A 41 -0.12 -5.05 0.10
CA GLU A 41 -0.10 -6.08 -0.93
C GLU A 41 0.52 -7.39 -0.39
N LEU A 42 1.66 -7.30 0.30
CA LEU A 42 2.32 -8.45 0.92
C LEU A 42 1.45 -9.09 2.01
N GLU A 43 0.76 -8.28 2.82
CA GLU A 43 -0.20 -8.78 3.82
C GLU A 43 -1.35 -9.55 3.17
N THR A 44 -1.87 -9.03 2.06
CA THR A 44 -2.94 -9.70 1.29
C THR A 44 -2.45 -11.03 0.74
N GLN A 45 -1.29 -11.04 0.08
CA GLN A 45 -0.68 -12.27 -0.45
C GLN A 45 -0.41 -13.30 0.65
N SER A 46 0.11 -12.87 1.80
CA SER A 46 0.37 -13.74 2.96
C SER A 46 -0.91 -14.43 3.47
N ARG A 47 -2.03 -13.69 3.53
CA ARG A 47 -3.33 -14.25 3.93
C ARG A 47 -3.85 -15.24 2.90
N GLU A 48 -3.74 -14.94 1.61
CA GLU A 48 -4.20 -15.85 0.55
C GLU A 48 -3.37 -17.13 0.49
N PHE A 49 -2.05 -17.06 0.64
CA PHE A 49 -1.21 -18.25 0.75
C PHE A 49 -1.51 -19.07 2.00
N GLN A 50 -1.84 -18.44 3.13
CA GLN A 50 -2.27 -19.17 4.33
C GLN A 50 -3.57 -19.94 4.09
N LYS A 51 -4.58 -19.29 3.49
CA LYS A 51 -5.85 -19.94 3.15
C LYS A 51 -5.65 -21.13 2.20
N LEU A 52 -4.82 -20.93 1.17
CA LEU A 52 -4.50 -21.97 0.19
C LEU A 52 -3.77 -23.15 0.86
N ALA A 53 -2.78 -22.88 1.71
CA ALA A 53 -2.06 -23.92 2.44
C ALA A 53 -2.99 -24.76 3.33
N VAL A 54 -3.92 -24.11 4.05
CA VAL A 54 -4.91 -24.79 4.90
C VAL A 54 -5.85 -25.66 4.06
N ARG A 55 -6.31 -25.15 2.92
CA ARG A 55 -7.16 -25.93 2.00
C ARG A 55 -6.41 -27.17 1.49
N LEU A 56 -5.21 -26.98 0.96
CA LEU A 56 -4.39 -28.07 0.44
C LEU A 56 -4.02 -29.11 1.50
N PHE A 57 -3.76 -28.66 2.74
CA PHE A 57 -3.53 -29.56 3.86
C PHE A 57 -4.77 -30.43 4.14
N SER A 58 -5.94 -29.81 4.16
CA SER A 58 -7.23 -30.49 4.38
C SER A 58 -7.58 -31.48 3.27
N GLU A 59 -7.16 -31.19 2.04
CA GLU A 59 -7.33 -32.07 0.87
C GLU A 59 -6.26 -33.18 0.79
N GLY A 60 -5.32 -33.24 1.74
CA GLY A 60 -4.26 -34.25 1.78
C GLY A 60 -3.05 -33.95 0.88
N HIS A 61 -3.02 -32.77 0.23
CA HIS A 61 -1.91 -32.29 -0.59
C HIS A 61 -0.76 -31.70 0.27
N LEU A 62 -0.20 -32.52 1.17
CA LEU A 62 0.78 -32.09 2.19
C LEU A 62 2.05 -31.47 1.61
N SER A 63 2.59 -32.03 0.53
CA SER A 63 3.80 -31.51 -0.12
C SER A 63 3.59 -30.13 -0.75
N ILE A 64 2.43 -29.94 -1.39
CA ILE A 64 2.06 -28.67 -2.02
C ILE A 64 1.76 -27.63 -0.94
N SER A 65 1.01 -28.00 0.10
CA SER A 65 0.75 -27.14 1.27
C SER A 65 2.06 -26.64 1.90
N LYS A 66 3.03 -27.53 2.11
CA LYS A 66 4.37 -27.17 2.62
C LYS A 66 5.09 -26.18 1.69
N ASN A 67 5.03 -26.38 0.37
CA ASN A 67 5.64 -25.45 -0.59
C ASN A 67 4.99 -24.05 -0.52
N ILE A 68 3.67 -24.00 -0.39
CA ILE A 68 2.93 -22.73 -0.24
C ILE A 68 3.31 -22.02 1.05
N LEU A 69 3.45 -22.74 2.16
CA LEU A 69 3.90 -22.17 3.43
C LEU A 69 5.32 -21.61 3.34
N GLN A 70 6.25 -22.29 2.66
CA GLN A 70 7.60 -21.77 2.42
C GLN A 70 7.59 -20.50 1.57
N ARG A 71 6.68 -20.37 0.59
CA ARG A 71 6.52 -19.12 -0.17
C ARG A 71 5.98 -18.01 0.72
N ARG A 72 5.03 -18.33 1.61
CA ARG A 72 4.50 -17.39 2.59
C ARG A 72 5.59 -16.88 3.55
N GLU A 73 6.50 -17.74 4.00
CA GLU A 73 7.63 -17.33 4.85
C GLU A 73 8.51 -16.26 4.18
N LYS A 74 8.79 -16.40 2.87
CA LYS A 74 9.53 -15.38 2.12
C LYS A 74 8.80 -14.03 2.09
N ILE A 75 7.47 -14.05 1.97
CA ILE A 75 6.64 -12.84 1.99
C ILE A 75 6.69 -12.18 3.36
N LEU A 76 6.61 -12.98 4.45
CA LEU A 76 6.74 -12.46 5.80
C LEU A 76 8.11 -11.80 6.02
N GLY A 77 9.19 -12.42 5.56
CA GLY A 77 10.53 -11.81 5.63
C GLY A 77 10.57 -10.47 4.88
N ARG A 78 9.97 -10.41 3.69
CA ARG A 78 9.87 -9.15 2.93
C ARG A 78 9.02 -8.08 3.65
N MET A 79 7.93 -8.48 4.31
CA MET A 79 7.11 -7.57 5.11
C MET A 79 7.92 -6.95 6.25
N ASP A 80 8.76 -7.74 6.91
CA ASP A 80 9.60 -7.25 8.00
C ASP A 80 10.67 -6.27 7.47
N GLU A 81 11.28 -6.53 6.32
CA GLU A 81 12.16 -5.57 5.64
C GLU A 81 11.46 -4.24 5.34
N VAL A 82 10.23 -4.28 4.81
CA VAL A 82 9.45 -3.08 4.47
C VAL A 82 9.06 -2.30 5.73
N ARG A 83 8.68 -2.99 6.81
CA ARG A 83 8.40 -2.37 8.12
C ARG A 83 9.64 -1.68 8.70
N ASP A 84 10.80 -2.32 8.62
CA ASP A 84 12.06 -1.73 9.06
C ASP A 84 12.40 -0.45 8.29
N ILE A 85 12.13 -0.43 6.98
CA ILE A 85 12.31 0.76 6.14
C ILE A 85 11.36 1.88 6.59
N LEU A 86 10.07 1.57 6.80
CA LEU A 86 9.07 2.54 7.26
C LEU A 86 9.44 3.13 8.63
N ILE A 87 9.87 2.30 9.59
CA ILE A 87 10.32 2.74 10.91
C ILE A 87 11.52 3.67 10.78
N LYS A 88 12.55 3.28 10.01
CA LYS A 88 13.75 4.10 9.80
C LYS A 88 13.43 5.44 9.14
N GLN A 89 12.48 5.48 8.21
CA GLN A 89 12.04 6.73 7.59
C GLN A 89 11.27 7.62 8.56
N SER A 90 10.46 7.05 9.46
CA SER A 90 9.70 7.82 10.46
C SER A 90 10.54 8.46 11.57
N LEU A 91 11.80 8.03 11.73
CA LEU A 91 12.75 8.56 12.73
C LEU A 91 13.64 9.70 12.19
N VAL A 92 13.48 10.06 10.91
CA VAL A 92 14.20 11.16 10.23
C VAL A 92 13.29 12.38 10.08
#